data_AF-A0A963A0N5-F1
#
_entry.id   AF-A0A963A0N5-F1
#
_cell.length_a   1.000
_cell.length_b   1.000
_cell.length_c   1.000
_cell.angle_alpha   90.00
_cell.angle_beta   90.00
_cell.angle_gamma   90.00
#
_symmetry.space_group_name_H-M   'P 1'
#
loop_
_entity.id
_entity.type
_entity.pdbx_description
1 polymer ?
#
loop_
_entity_poly.entity_id
_entity_poly.type
_entity_poly.pdbx_seq_one_letter_code
_entity_poly.pdbx_strand_id
1 'polypeptide(L)'
;MSSEDASKNSNQIPEEVKELIIRKLRIRQREQKNLMISSVQAAYSKLQKGTQEDIRRRQTGKALNSTPLKVYREIGGISLDATKKWPEKVWEITESLLETAQVVLFDGHELETIIDEFAWGMGNDPFTLGYINPGRFKEIVIREAGRYGITDASSFESFNRQLDLAAAAAQCGIINAARFAREKVSITIVEYLYLKNRDNRLGSFNEVITMEVDSDCLPSPPKNIDEWFLVIRDAVSKFYKKHKRCPNEVEAWMQLRIDPPEAYGIRPGKHCGEPAIFMDEQALGKRTFMGRWKRYTTQR
;
A
#
# COMPACT_ATOMS: atom_id res chain seq x y z
N MET A 1 20.51 29.11 -20.81
CA MET A 1 19.51 28.44 -19.96
C MET A 1 19.26 27.09 -20.61
N SER A 2 19.80 26.05 -19.99
CA SER A 2 20.12 24.77 -20.60
C SER A 2 18.90 23.84 -20.55
N SER A 3 18.64 23.10 -21.63
CA SER A 3 17.52 22.16 -21.77
C SER A 3 17.63 20.90 -20.89
N GLU A 4 18.65 20.78 -20.04
CA GLU A 4 18.85 19.64 -19.13
C GLU A 4 18.00 19.72 -17.85
N ASP A 5 17.50 20.89 -17.46
CA ASP A 5 16.68 21.02 -16.24
C ASP A 5 15.22 20.56 -16.43
N ALA A 6 14.73 20.40 -17.67
CA ALA A 6 13.36 19.99 -17.94
C ALA A 6 13.12 18.48 -17.73
N SER A 7 14.17 17.66 -17.74
CA SER A 7 14.06 16.19 -17.64
C SER A 7 14.00 15.66 -16.21
N LYS A 8 14.30 16.46 -15.18
CA LYS A 8 14.33 16.01 -13.78
C LYS A 8 12.99 16.07 -13.05
N ASN A 9 11.98 16.73 -13.63
CA ASN A 9 10.66 16.91 -13.00
C ASN A 9 9.64 15.80 -13.31
N SER A 10 9.97 14.77 -14.08
CA SER A 10 8.97 13.76 -14.51
C SER A 10 8.54 12.76 -13.43
N ASN A 11 9.11 12.82 -12.22
CA ASN A 11 8.88 11.81 -11.18
C ASN A 11 8.01 12.32 -10.01
N GLN A 12 7.54 13.56 -10.06
CA GLN A 12 6.72 14.16 -9.01
C GLN A 12 5.24 14.13 -9.38
N ILE A 13 4.38 13.96 -8.38
CA ILE A 13 2.93 14.13 -8.54
C ILE A 13 2.69 15.60 -8.90
N PRO A 14 1.96 15.92 -9.98
CA PRO A 14 1.59 17.29 -10.28
C PRO A 14 0.93 17.95 -9.07
N GLU A 15 1.35 19.17 -8.73
CA GLU A 15 0.95 19.83 -7.47
C GLU A 15 -0.57 19.96 -7.37
N GLU A 16 -1.28 20.18 -8.48
CA GLU A 16 -2.74 20.27 -8.51
C GLU A 16 -3.40 18.93 -8.11
N VAL A 17 -2.82 17.81 -8.53
CA VAL A 17 -3.31 16.46 -8.18
C VAL A 17 -3.01 16.18 -6.72
N LYS A 18 -1.83 16.54 -6.24
CA LYS A 18 -1.42 16.41 -4.83
C LYS A 18 -2.32 17.22 -3.90
N GLU A 19 -2.58 18.48 -4.20
CA GLU A 19 -3.50 19.33 -3.44
C GLU A 19 -4.91 18.73 -3.41
N LEU A 20 -5.37 18.17 -4.52
CA LEU A 20 -6.67 17.50 -4.61
C LEU A 20 -6.73 16.26 -3.71
N ILE A 21 -5.69 15.42 -3.73
CA ILE A 21 -5.54 14.25 -2.84
C ILE A 21 -5.61 14.70 -1.38
N ILE A 22 -4.75 15.64 -0.98
CA ILE A 22 -4.68 16.17 0.39
C ILE A 22 -6.04 16.71 0.84
N ARG A 23 -6.72 17.49 -0.02
CA ARG A 23 -8.04 18.05 0.28
C ARG A 23 -9.08 16.95 0.51
N LYS A 24 -9.11 15.92 -0.34
CA LYS A 24 -10.04 14.79 -0.22
C LYS A 24 -9.76 13.97 1.04
N LEU A 25 -8.49 13.68 1.33
CA LEU A 25 -8.08 12.96 2.54
C LEU A 25 -8.47 13.73 3.82
N ARG A 26 -8.27 15.05 3.87
CA ARG A 26 -8.72 15.88 5.00
C ARG A 26 -10.23 15.81 5.23
N ILE A 27 -11.04 15.84 4.17
CA ILE A 27 -12.50 15.70 4.28
C ILE A 27 -12.85 14.33 4.87
N ARG A 28 -12.29 13.25 4.32
CA ARG A 28 -12.54 11.89 4.81
C ARG A 28 -12.07 11.69 6.25
N GLN A 29 -10.96 12.30 6.65
CA GLN A 29 -10.47 12.21 8.02
C GLN A 29 -11.45 12.88 8.99
N ARG A 30 -12.04 14.02 8.63
CA ARG A 30 -13.09 14.66 9.45
C ARG A 30 -14.34 13.78 9.55
N GLU A 31 -14.78 13.19 8.44
CA GLU A 31 -15.91 12.25 8.45
C GLU A 31 -15.65 11.07 9.39
N GLN A 32 -14.47 10.45 9.28
CA GLN A 32 -14.09 9.34 10.15
C GLN A 32 -14.00 9.77 11.63
N LYS A 33 -13.46 10.96 11.92
CA LYS A 33 -13.46 11.53 13.28
C LYS A 33 -14.89 11.73 13.81
N ASN A 34 -15.81 12.23 13.00
CA ASN A 34 -17.21 12.42 13.39
C ASN A 34 -17.94 11.09 13.65
N LEU A 35 -17.66 10.07 12.83
CA LEU A 35 -18.14 8.71 13.06
C LEU A 35 -17.63 8.16 14.40
N MET A 36 -16.32 8.31 14.66
CA MET A 36 -15.72 7.90 15.94
C MET A 36 -16.34 8.62 17.13
N ILE A 37 -16.54 9.95 17.05
CA ILE A 37 -17.19 10.73 18.10
C ILE A 37 -18.60 10.19 18.38
N SER A 38 -19.40 9.98 17.33
CA SER A 38 -20.77 9.47 17.44
C SER A 38 -20.81 8.08 18.07
N SER A 39 -19.93 7.17 17.64
CA SER A 39 -19.84 5.81 18.18
C SER A 39 -19.43 5.80 19.66
N VAL A 40 -18.47 6.63 20.04
CA VAL A 40 -18.01 6.77 21.43
C VAL A 40 -19.11 7.36 22.31
N GLN A 41 -19.83 8.37 21.83
CA GLN A 41 -20.98 8.95 22.55
C GLN A 41 -22.12 7.92 22.74
N ALA A 42 -22.39 7.12 21.72
CA ALA A 42 -23.37 6.04 21.81
C ALA A 42 -22.94 4.97 22.85
N ALA A 43 -21.66 4.60 22.86
CA ALA A 43 -21.11 3.69 23.86
C ALA A 43 -21.21 4.27 25.28
N TYR A 44 -20.89 5.55 25.50
CA TYR A 44 -21.07 6.18 26.81
C TYR A 44 -22.54 6.24 27.25
N SER A 45 -23.46 6.50 26.32
CA SER A 45 -24.89 6.47 26.62
C SER A 45 -25.34 5.06 27.04
N LYS A 46 -24.80 4.02 26.38
CA LYS A 46 -25.03 2.61 26.73
C LYS A 46 -24.43 2.25 28.09
N LEU A 47 -23.24 2.76 28.43
CA LEU A 47 -22.62 2.63 29.74
C LEU A 47 -23.54 3.17 30.83
N GLN A 48 -23.96 4.43 30.70
CA GLN A 48 -24.81 5.08 31.70
C GLN A 48 -26.11 4.31 31.93
N LYS A 49 -26.82 3.95 30.86
CA LYS A 49 -28.06 3.16 30.95
C LYS A 49 -27.83 1.80 31.60
N GLY A 50 -26.81 1.06 31.14
CA GLY A 50 -26.48 -0.27 31.67
C GLY A 50 -26.09 -0.25 33.14
N THR A 51 -25.25 0.71 33.56
CA THR A 51 -24.87 0.88 34.96
C THR A 51 -26.09 1.23 35.83
N GLN A 52 -26.97 2.14 35.38
CA GLN A 52 -28.19 2.50 36.10
C GLN A 52 -29.15 1.30 36.25
N GLU A 53 -29.33 0.51 35.20
CA GLU A 53 -30.15 -0.71 35.23
C GLU A 53 -29.60 -1.75 36.20
N ASP A 54 -28.29 -2.00 36.18
CA ASP A 54 -27.64 -2.95 37.09
C ASP A 54 -27.74 -2.48 38.55
N ILE A 55 -27.59 -1.17 38.83
CA ILE A 55 -27.77 -0.61 40.17
C ILE A 55 -29.22 -0.78 40.65
N ARG A 56 -30.22 -0.47 39.80
CA ARG A 56 -31.64 -0.67 40.14
C ARG A 56 -31.97 -2.12 40.47
N ARG A 57 -31.28 -3.07 39.84
CA ARG A 57 -31.38 -4.52 40.12
C ARG A 57 -30.54 -4.97 41.31
N ARG A 58 -29.93 -4.05 42.06
CA ARG A 58 -29.00 -4.32 43.18
C ARG A 58 -27.79 -5.17 42.78
N GLN A 59 -27.37 -5.12 41.52
CA GLN A 59 -26.20 -5.82 40.98
C GLN A 59 -24.97 -4.91 40.97
N THR A 60 -24.58 -4.39 42.14
CA THR A 60 -23.51 -3.39 42.27
C THR A 60 -22.17 -3.85 41.68
N GLY A 61 -21.76 -5.10 41.92
CA GLY A 61 -20.52 -5.65 41.35
C GLY A 61 -20.50 -5.62 39.82
N LYS A 62 -21.65 -5.90 39.19
CA LYS A 62 -21.81 -5.85 37.73
C LYS A 62 -21.83 -4.41 37.20
N ALA A 63 -22.51 -3.52 37.90
CA ALA A 63 -22.60 -2.10 37.57
C ALA A 63 -21.25 -1.38 37.61
N LEU A 64 -20.35 -1.79 38.52
CA LEU A 64 -19.03 -1.18 38.70
C LEU A 64 -17.92 -1.85 37.90
N ASN A 65 -17.99 -3.17 37.67
CA ASN A 65 -16.93 -3.90 36.98
C ASN A 65 -17.38 -4.34 35.59
N SER A 66 -18.27 -5.33 35.51
CA SER A 66 -18.54 -6.05 34.26
C SER A 66 -19.12 -5.17 33.15
N THR A 67 -20.12 -4.36 33.47
CA THR A 67 -20.80 -3.50 32.48
C THR A 67 -19.86 -2.40 31.96
N PRO A 68 -19.18 -1.63 32.82
CA PRO A 68 -18.15 -0.68 32.39
C PRO A 68 -17.05 -1.30 31.54
N LEU A 69 -16.44 -2.40 31.97
CA LEU A 69 -15.36 -3.04 31.22
C LEU A 69 -15.82 -3.56 29.87
N LYS A 70 -17.05 -4.08 29.77
CA LYS A 70 -17.64 -4.50 28.49
C LYS A 70 -17.74 -3.33 27.51
N VAL A 71 -18.26 -2.18 27.96
CA VAL A 71 -18.38 -1.00 27.11
C VAL A 71 -17.01 -0.42 26.75
N TYR A 72 -16.05 -0.41 27.68
CA TYR A 72 -14.69 0.03 27.36
C TYR A 72 -14.06 -0.82 26.26
N ARG A 73 -14.18 -2.14 26.35
CA ARG A 73 -13.70 -3.07 25.31
C ARG A 73 -14.41 -2.86 23.97
N GLU A 74 -15.70 -2.52 23.98
CA GLU A 74 -16.46 -2.16 22.79
C GLU A 74 -15.89 -0.89 22.12
N ILE A 75 -15.58 0.15 22.88
CA ILE A 75 -14.92 1.37 22.37
C ILE A 75 -13.53 1.04 21.81
N GLY A 76 -12.76 0.21 22.52
CA GLY A 76 -11.46 -0.30 22.06
C GLY A 76 -11.57 -1.06 20.74
N GLY A 77 -12.58 -1.94 20.60
CA GLY A 77 -12.85 -2.68 19.36
C GLY A 77 -13.22 -1.77 18.19
N ILE A 78 -14.11 -0.79 18.41
CA ILE A 78 -14.46 0.21 17.39
C ILE A 78 -13.22 0.98 16.92
N SER A 79 -12.39 1.41 17.86
CA SER A 79 -11.16 2.16 17.58
C SER A 79 -10.13 1.30 16.83
N LEU A 80 -9.99 0.03 17.21
CA LEU A 80 -9.13 -0.94 16.54
C LEU A 80 -9.56 -1.18 15.09
N ASP A 81 -10.85 -1.38 14.85
CA ASP A 81 -11.39 -1.61 13.50
C ASP A 81 -11.23 -0.39 12.61
N ALA A 82 -11.48 0.81 13.14
CA ALA A 82 -11.22 2.06 12.43
C ALA A 82 -9.74 2.20 12.07
N THR A 83 -8.84 1.83 12.99
CA THR A 83 -7.39 1.88 12.78
C THR A 83 -6.96 0.94 11.66
N LYS A 84 -7.45 -0.30 11.64
CA LYS A 84 -7.10 -1.29 10.60
C LYS A 84 -7.50 -0.84 9.20
N LYS A 85 -8.67 -0.21 9.06
CA LYS A 85 -9.27 0.12 7.76
C LYS A 85 -8.79 1.45 7.18
N TRP A 86 -8.30 2.36 8.02
CA TRP A 86 -8.03 3.73 7.60
C TRP A 86 -6.87 3.84 6.59
N PRO A 87 -5.70 3.17 6.75
CA PRO A 87 -4.64 3.26 5.76
C PRO A 87 -5.07 2.82 4.36
N GLU A 88 -5.84 1.73 4.28
CA GLU A 88 -6.38 1.21 3.02
C GLU A 88 -7.31 2.24 2.36
N LYS A 89 -8.18 2.90 3.12
CA LYS A 89 -9.01 4.00 2.58
C LYS A 89 -8.18 5.19 2.07
N VAL A 90 -7.09 5.55 2.77
CA VAL A 90 -6.19 6.62 2.32
C VAL A 90 -5.55 6.24 0.98
N TRP A 91 -5.12 4.99 0.85
CA TRP A 91 -4.58 4.47 -0.40
C TRP A 91 -5.60 4.47 -1.53
N GLU A 92 -6.79 3.89 -1.33
CA GLU A 92 -7.86 3.83 -2.35
C GLU A 92 -8.21 5.21 -2.93
N ILE A 93 -8.25 6.25 -2.08
CA ILE A 93 -8.52 7.63 -2.52
C ILE A 93 -7.35 8.17 -3.36
N THR A 94 -6.13 7.89 -2.92
CA THR A 94 -4.90 8.36 -3.58
C THR A 94 -4.78 7.69 -4.95
N GLU A 95 -4.85 6.36 -5.01
CA GLU A 95 -4.81 5.56 -6.22
C GLU A 95 -5.87 6.01 -7.23
N SER A 96 -7.13 6.11 -6.81
CA SER A 96 -8.24 6.54 -7.69
C SER A 96 -7.99 7.91 -8.34
N LEU A 97 -7.42 8.87 -7.59
CA LEU A 97 -7.11 10.20 -8.12
C LEU A 97 -5.91 10.19 -9.06
N LEU A 98 -4.87 9.40 -8.76
CA LEU A 98 -3.74 9.22 -9.67
C LEU A 98 -4.16 8.60 -10.99
N GLU A 99 -5.02 7.57 -10.95
CA GLU A 99 -5.54 6.92 -12.15
C GLU A 99 -6.42 7.86 -12.98
N THR A 100 -7.29 8.62 -12.31
CA THR A 100 -8.16 9.60 -12.98
C THR A 100 -7.33 10.70 -13.66
N ALA A 101 -6.25 11.14 -13.01
CA ALA A 101 -5.34 12.15 -13.56
C ALA A 101 -4.29 11.58 -14.52
N GLN A 102 -4.26 10.25 -14.74
CA GLN A 102 -3.28 9.54 -15.57
C GLN A 102 -1.83 9.87 -15.19
N VAL A 103 -1.57 10.05 -13.89
CA VAL A 103 -0.22 10.38 -13.40
C VAL A 103 0.65 9.13 -13.47
N VAL A 104 1.77 9.25 -14.16
CA VAL A 104 2.81 8.22 -14.20
C VAL A 104 3.84 8.53 -13.12
N LEU A 105 4.04 7.58 -12.20
CA LEU A 105 5.02 7.71 -11.12
C LEU A 105 6.11 6.65 -11.26
N PHE A 106 7.34 7.09 -11.12
CA PHE A 106 8.53 6.22 -11.14
C PHE A 106 9.10 5.95 -9.75
N ASP A 107 8.76 6.79 -8.76
CA ASP A 107 9.18 6.69 -7.37
C ASP A 107 7.94 6.75 -6.45
N GLY A 108 8.00 5.98 -5.36
CA GLY A 108 6.96 5.90 -4.34
C GLY A 108 7.13 6.87 -3.18
N HIS A 109 8.28 7.53 -3.04
CA HIS A 109 8.58 8.36 -1.86
C HIS A 109 7.50 9.42 -1.57
N GLU A 110 6.98 10.09 -2.60
CA GLU A 110 5.94 11.11 -2.42
C GLU A 110 4.60 10.51 -1.98
N LEU A 111 4.25 9.32 -2.50
CA LEU A 111 3.07 8.57 -2.07
C LEU A 111 3.21 8.13 -0.62
N GLU A 112 4.37 7.56 -0.26
CA GLU A 112 4.66 7.16 1.11
C GLU A 112 4.60 8.34 2.08
N THR A 113 5.06 9.52 1.66
CA THR A 113 4.94 10.75 2.46
C THR A 113 3.47 11.13 2.70
N ILE A 114 2.61 11.05 1.68
CA ILE A 114 1.17 11.31 1.81
C ILE A 114 0.52 10.26 2.73
N ILE A 115 0.85 8.99 2.57
CA ILE A 115 0.36 7.93 3.45
C ILE A 115 0.81 8.16 4.89
N ASP A 116 2.06 8.55 5.12
CA ASP A 116 2.57 8.83 6.47
C ASP A 116 1.88 10.02 7.12
N GLU A 117 1.59 11.08 6.37
CA GLU A 117 0.85 12.22 6.92
C GLU A 117 -0.58 11.82 7.34
N PHE A 118 -1.28 11.02 6.52
CA PHE A 118 -2.71 10.79 6.69
C PHE A 118 -3.09 9.48 7.38
N ALA A 119 -2.28 8.44 7.21
CA ALA A 119 -2.43 7.11 7.76
C ALA A 119 -1.36 6.80 8.82
N TRP A 120 -0.87 7.82 9.51
CA TRP A 120 0.12 7.84 10.62
C TRP A 120 1.55 7.39 10.28
N GLY A 121 2.45 8.38 10.30
CA GLY A 121 3.90 8.24 10.14
C GLY A 121 4.56 7.43 11.26
N MET A 122 5.80 7.00 11.01
CA MET A 122 6.54 6.17 11.97
C MET A 122 6.85 7.05 13.18
N GLY A 123 6.32 6.68 14.34
CA GLY A 123 6.47 7.43 15.58
C GLY A 123 5.30 8.35 15.94
N ASN A 124 4.27 8.45 15.09
CA ASN A 124 3.04 9.15 15.44
C ASN A 124 1.98 8.18 15.99
N ASP A 125 1.26 8.60 17.01
CA ASP A 125 0.12 7.83 17.51
C ASP A 125 -1.07 7.93 16.54
N PRO A 126 -1.78 6.82 16.28
CA PRO A 126 -2.97 6.87 15.43
C PRO A 126 -4.04 7.72 16.12
N PHE A 127 -4.75 8.57 15.37
CA PHE A 127 -5.73 9.49 15.94
C PHE A 127 -6.89 8.77 16.67
N THR A 128 -7.11 7.49 16.36
CA THR A 128 -8.07 6.60 17.01
C THR A 128 -7.73 6.33 18.48
N LEU A 129 -6.45 6.40 18.85
CA LEU A 129 -5.97 6.21 20.22
C LEU A 129 -6.56 7.25 21.18
N GLY A 130 -6.77 8.48 20.71
CA GLY A 130 -7.36 9.57 21.52
C GLY A 130 -8.79 9.30 22.00
N TYR A 131 -9.48 8.32 21.41
CA TYR A 131 -10.86 7.97 21.78
C TYR A 131 -10.96 6.93 22.90
N ILE A 132 -9.88 6.20 23.19
CA ILE A 132 -9.81 5.28 24.34
C ILE A 132 -9.10 5.93 25.53
N ASN A 133 -9.81 6.83 26.21
CA ASN A 133 -9.31 7.50 27.40
C ASN A 133 -9.84 6.81 28.69
N PRO A 134 -9.01 6.02 29.41
CA PRO A 134 -9.45 5.34 30.62
C PRO A 134 -9.80 6.31 31.76
N GLY A 135 -9.14 7.48 31.85
CA GLY A 135 -9.43 8.50 32.87
C GLY A 135 -10.84 9.05 32.75
N ARG A 136 -11.23 9.49 31.54
CA ARG A 136 -12.61 9.95 31.27
C ARG A 136 -13.63 8.85 31.54
N PHE A 137 -13.31 7.62 31.17
CA PHE A 137 -14.18 6.47 31.39
C PHE A 137 -14.40 6.22 32.89
N LYS A 138 -13.32 6.24 33.68
CA LYS A 138 -13.33 6.12 35.14
C LYS A 138 -14.18 7.18 35.81
N GLU A 139 -14.03 8.44 35.41
CA GLU A 139 -14.83 9.55 35.95
C GLU A 139 -16.34 9.35 35.76
N ILE A 140 -16.77 8.84 34.60
CA ILE A 140 -18.19 8.57 34.32
C ILE A 140 -18.71 7.49 35.28
N VAL A 141 -17.98 6.38 35.43
CA VAL A 141 -18.39 5.27 36.30
C VAL A 141 -18.49 5.70 37.76
N ILE A 142 -17.46 6.40 38.27
CA ILE A 142 -17.44 6.90 39.66
C ILE A 142 -18.59 7.89 39.89
N ARG A 143 -18.82 8.81 38.96
CA ARG A 143 -19.89 9.80 39.06
C ARG A 143 -21.28 9.14 39.08
N GLU A 144 -21.52 8.17 38.21
CA GLU A 144 -22.80 7.45 38.20
C GLU A 144 -22.97 6.61 39.48
N ALA A 145 -21.93 5.90 39.94
CA ALA A 145 -21.98 5.14 41.19
C ALA A 145 -22.28 6.03 42.41
N GLY A 146 -21.63 7.20 42.49
CA GLY A 146 -21.82 8.17 43.57
C GLY A 146 -23.24 8.72 43.66
N ARG A 147 -23.94 8.89 42.52
CA ARG A 147 -25.37 9.30 42.50
C ARG A 147 -26.29 8.32 43.22
N TYR A 148 -25.88 7.06 43.39
CA TYR A 148 -26.63 6.03 44.08
C TYR A 148 -26.03 5.67 45.46
N GLY A 149 -25.12 6.49 45.99
CA GLY A 149 -24.52 6.30 47.31
C GLY A 149 -23.50 5.16 47.39
N ILE A 150 -23.04 4.65 46.25
CA ILE A 150 -22.06 3.55 46.21
C ILE A 150 -20.67 4.13 46.45
N THR A 151 -20.06 3.80 47.59
CA THR A 151 -18.77 4.35 48.06
C THR A 151 -17.73 3.28 48.40
N ASP A 152 -17.96 2.03 47.99
CA ASP A 152 -17.06 0.91 48.28
C ASP A 152 -15.71 1.08 47.56
N ALA A 153 -14.69 1.46 48.33
CA ALA A 153 -13.33 1.67 47.84
C ALA A 153 -12.73 0.41 47.21
N SER A 154 -13.04 -0.78 47.77
CA SER A 154 -12.48 -2.04 47.28
C SER A 154 -12.99 -2.38 45.87
N SER A 155 -14.27 -2.13 45.60
CA SER A 155 -14.86 -2.28 44.27
C SER A 155 -14.25 -1.32 43.25
N PHE A 156 -13.99 -0.06 43.63
CA PHE A 156 -13.37 0.91 42.73
C PHE A 156 -11.91 0.59 42.44
N GLU A 157 -11.15 0.08 43.42
CA GLU A 157 -9.78 -0.37 43.23
C GLU A 157 -9.72 -1.55 42.25
N SER A 158 -10.57 -2.56 42.45
CA SER A 158 -10.72 -3.70 41.53
C SER A 158 -11.06 -3.22 40.12
N PHE A 159 -12.02 -2.29 39.98
CA PHE A 159 -12.40 -1.74 38.68
C PHE A 159 -11.23 -1.01 38.01
N ASN A 160 -10.51 -0.15 38.74
CA ASN A 160 -9.35 0.58 38.21
C ASN A 160 -8.30 -0.37 37.65
N ARG A 161 -7.92 -1.40 38.43
CA ARG A 161 -6.94 -2.40 37.99
C ARG A 161 -7.37 -3.10 36.70
N GLN A 162 -8.64 -3.49 36.61
CA GLN A 162 -9.16 -4.14 35.41
C GLN A 162 -9.26 -3.18 34.21
N LEU A 163 -9.59 -1.92 34.46
CA LEU A 163 -9.63 -0.88 33.43
C LEU A 163 -8.24 -0.59 32.88
N ASP A 164 -7.22 -0.50 33.73
CA ASP A 164 -5.84 -0.27 33.33
C ASP A 164 -5.32 -1.42 32.46
N LEU A 165 -5.61 -2.66 32.84
CA LEU A 165 -5.28 -3.84 32.02
C LEU A 165 -5.99 -3.82 30.66
N ALA A 166 -7.29 -3.48 30.64
CA ALA A 166 -8.05 -3.38 29.41
C ALA A 166 -7.58 -2.23 28.52
N ALA A 167 -7.18 -1.10 29.11
CA ALA A 167 -6.63 0.06 28.43
C ALA A 167 -5.30 -0.27 27.78
N ALA A 168 -4.37 -0.87 28.53
CA ALA A 168 -3.08 -1.30 28.00
C ALA A 168 -3.27 -2.28 26.82
N ALA A 169 -4.15 -3.29 26.97
CA ALA A 169 -4.44 -4.24 25.90
C ALA A 169 -5.02 -3.55 24.65
N ALA A 170 -5.96 -2.63 24.81
CA ALA A 170 -6.56 -1.89 23.70
C ALA A 170 -5.53 -0.97 23.00
N GLN A 171 -4.73 -0.23 23.76
CA GLN A 171 -3.69 0.66 23.24
C GLN A 171 -2.63 -0.12 22.45
N CYS A 172 -2.09 -1.20 23.02
CA CYS A 172 -1.15 -2.08 22.31
C CYS A 172 -1.78 -2.66 21.05
N GLY A 173 -3.03 -3.12 21.11
CA GLY A 173 -3.76 -3.64 19.96
C GLY A 173 -3.89 -2.61 18.84
N ILE A 174 -4.25 -1.37 19.17
CA ILE A 174 -4.38 -0.27 18.20
C ILE A 174 -3.03 0.07 17.58
N ILE A 175 -1.97 0.23 18.37
CA ILE A 175 -0.64 0.58 17.87
C ILE A 175 -0.11 -0.51 16.94
N ASN A 176 -0.24 -1.79 17.31
CA ASN A 176 0.21 -2.90 16.48
C ASN A 176 -0.61 -3.01 15.18
N ALA A 177 -1.93 -2.82 15.26
CA ALA A 177 -2.78 -2.82 14.09
C ALA A 177 -2.49 -1.66 13.13
N ALA A 178 -2.19 -0.46 13.68
CA ALA A 178 -1.79 0.71 12.92
C ALA A 178 -0.52 0.43 12.09
N ARG A 179 0.51 -0.16 12.73
CA ARG A 179 1.77 -0.54 12.08
C ARG A 179 1.54 -1.56 10.96
N PHE A 180 0.82 -2.64 11.25
CA PHE A 180 0.56 -3.69 10.26
C PHE A 180 -0.26 -3.18 9.07
N ALA A 181 -1.32 -2.41 9.32
CA ALA A 181 -2.16 -1.87 8.27
C ALA A 181 -1.41 -0.88 7.36
N ARG A 182 -0.49 -0.09 7.93
CA ARG A 182 0.39 0.78 7.15
C ARG A 182 1.37 -0.03 6.30
N GLU A 183 2.06 -1.00 6.87
CA GLU A 183 3.01 -1.85 6.13
C GLU A 183 2.36 -2.51 4.92
N LYS A 184 1.14 -3.04 5.12
CA LYS A 184 0.33 -3.60 4.03
C LYS A 184 0.15 -2.60 2.88
N VAL A 185 -0.16 -1.34 3.18
CA VAL A 185 -0.33 -0.29 2.17
C VAL A 185 0.98 0.07 1.48
N SER A 186 2.11 0.12 2.20
CA SER A 186 3.43 0.36 1.59
C SER A 186 3.77 -0.73 0.56
N ILE A 187 3.50 -2.00 0.87
CA ILE A 187 3.65 -3.10 -0.09
C ILE A 187 2.74 -2.88 -1.31
N THR A 188 1.48 -2.52 -1.11
CA THR A 188 0.54 -2.23 -2.21
C THR A 188 1.00 -1.07 -3.10
N ILE A 189 1.63 -0.04 -2.53
CA ILE A 189 2.22 1.08 -3.30
C ILE A 189 3.34 0.56 -4.21
N VAL A 190 4.25 -0.25 -3.68
CA VAL A 190 5.35 -0.82 -4.46
C VAL A 190 4.82 -1.68 -5.61
N GLU A 191 3.81 -2.52 -5.34
CA GLU A 191 3.14 -3.33 -6.37
C GLU A 191 2.47 -2.46 -7.45
N TYR A 192 1.76 -1.40 -7.05
CA TYR A 192 1.13 -0.46 -7.97
C TYR A 192 2.16 0.20 -8.90
N LEU A 193 3.27 0.71 -8.34
CA LEU A 193 4.34 1.35 -9.11
C LEU A 193 5.01 0.38 -10.06
N TYR A 194 5.26 -0.86 -9.62
CA TYR A 194 5.82 -1.91 -10.48
C TYR A 194 4.90 -2.18 -11.68
N LEU A 195 3.60 -2.36 -11.47
CA LEU A 195 2.64 -2.63 -12.52
C LEU A 195 2.51 -1.45 -13.51
N LYS A 196 2.38 -0.21 -13.02
CA LYS A 196 2.31 0.97 -13.90
C LYS A 196 3.59 1.16 -14.72
N ASN A 197 4.76 0.95 -14.12
CA ASN A 197 6.03 1.03 -14.83
C ASN A 197 6.17 -0.06 -15.91
N ARG A 198 5.69 -1.27 -15.64
CA ARG A 198 5.63 -2.35 -16.63
C ARG A 198 4.73 -1.97 -17.80
N ASP A 199 3.53 -1.48 -17.53
CA ASP A 199 2.56 -1.13 -18.56
C ASP A 199 3.03 0.05 -19.43
N ASN A 200 3.68 1.05 -18.82
CA ASN A 200 4.27 2.17 -19.56
C ASN A 200 5.42 1.72 -20.49
N ARG A 201 6.23 0.76 -20.05
CA ARG A 201 7.26 0.15 -20.91
C ARG A 201 6.60 -0.56 -22.09
N LEU A 202 5.51 -1.29 -21.89
CA LEU A 202 4.77 -1.94 -22.97
C LEU A 202 4.10 -0.94 -23.93
N GLY A 203 3.55 0.16 -23.41
CA GLY A 203 2.89 1.22 -24.19
C GLY A 203 3.86 1.99 -25.09
N SER A 204 4.98 2.47 -24.53
CA SER A 204 6.05 3.13 -25.30
C SER A 204 6.60 2.22 -26.41
N PHE A 205 6.60 0.91 -26.18
CA PHE A 205 7.02 -0.07 -27.16
C PHE A 205 6.12 -0.18 -28.37
N ASN A 206 4.83 0.12 -28.26
CA ASN A 206 3.92 0.13 -29.41
C ASN A 206 4.08 1.38 -30.27
N GLU A 207 4.42 2.53 -29.67
CA GLU A 207 4.69 3.75 -30.42
C GLU A 207 6.02 3.69 -31.18
N VAL A 208 7.08 3.13 -30.59
CA VAL A 208 8.39 2.98 -31.26
C VAL A 208 8.35 2.03 -32.46
N ILE A 209 7.35 1.13 -32.55
CA ILE A 209 7.13 0.27 -33.74
C ILE A 209 6.76 1.10 -34.99
N THR A 210 6.33 2.36 -34.83
CA THR A 210 5.96 3.22 -35.97
C THR A 210 7.12 4.03 -36.56
N MET A 211 8.30 4.05 -35.94
CA MET A 211 9.49 4.60 -36.59
C MET A 211 10.08 3.56 -37.55
N GLU A 212 10.07 3.87 -38.84
CA GLU A 212 10.58 3.10 -39.99
C GLU A 212 11.97 2.49 -39.75
N VAL A 213 12.03 1.36 -39.05
CA VAL A 213 13.08 0.37 -39.20
C VAL A 213 12.56 -0.58 -40.26
N ASP A 214 13.34 -0.84 -41.31
CA ASP A 214 13.05 -1.88 -42.32
C ASP A 214 12.45 -3.10 -41.60
N SER A 215 11.14 -3.28 -41.78
CA SER A 215 10.35 -4.25 -40.99
C SER A 215 10.90 -5.68 -41.16
N ASP A 216 11.67 -5.87 -42.22
CA ASP A 216 12.28 -7.10 -42.66
C ASP A 216 13.44 -7.59 -41.78
N CYS A 217 13.95 -6.82 -40.82
CA CYS A 217 14.96 -7.32 -39.86
C CYS A 217 14.40 -7.63 -38.46
N LEU A 218 13.23 -7.12 -38.09
CA LEU A 218 12.71 -7.28 -36.74
C LEU A 218 11.90 -8.58 -36.60
N PRO A 219 11.99 -9.28 -35.45
CA PRO A 219 11.12 -10.41 -35.15
C PRO A 219 9.64 -9.96 -35.14
N SER A 220 8.78 -10.72 -35.80
CA SER A 220 7.34 -10.47 -35.83
C SER A 220 6.70 -10.85 -34.48
N PRO A 221 5.73 -10.07 -33.97
CA PRO A 221 5.08 -10.37 -32.71
C PRO A 221 4.34 -11.72 -32.79
N PRO A 222 4.65 -12.69 -31.91
CA PRO A 222 3.91 -13.94 -31.85
C PRO A 222 2.49 -13.69 -31.30
N LYS A 223 1.57 -14.65 -31.51
CA LYS A 223 0.21 -14.59 -30.94
C LYS A 223 0.19 -14.32 -29.42
N ASN A 224 1.17 -14.86 -28.69
CA ASN A 224 1.34 -14.62 -27.26
C ASN A 224 2.69 -13.91 -27.06
N ILE A 225 2.64 -12.59 -26.90
CA ILE A 225 3.83 -11.77 -26.62
C ILE A 225 4.25 -12.05 -25.17
N ASP A 226 5.50 -12.46 -24.99
CA ASP A 226 6.13 -12.58 -23.68
C ASP A 226 7.26 -11.55 -23.52
N GLU A 227 7.70 -11.31 -22.29
CA GLU A 227 8.69 -10.26 -22.01
C GLU A 227 10.03 -10.52 -22.74
N TRP A 228 10.40 -11.78 -22.92
CA TRP A 228 11.58 -12.17 -23.70
C TRP A 228 11.48 -11.78 -25.17
N PHE A 229 10.29 -11.78 -25.78
CA PHE A 229 10.12 -11.25 -27.14
C PHE A 229 10.61 -9.81 -27.23
N LEU A 230 10.25 -8.97 -26.25
CA LEU A 230 10.60 -7.55 -26.23
C LEU A 230 12.12 -7.36 -26.08
N VAL A 231 12.70 -8.08 -25.12
CA VAL A 231 14.16 -8.12 -24.89
C VAL A 231 14.93 -8.49 -26.16
N ILE A 232 14.48 -9.57 -26.82
CA ILE A 232 15.13 -10.08 -28.02
C ILE A 232 14.99 -9.07 -29.17
N ARG A 233 13.81 -8.50 -29.36
CA ARG A 233 13.55 -7.48 -30.38
C ARG A 233 14.43 -6.25 -30.18
N ASP A 234 14.60 -5.79 -28.96
CA ASP A 234 15.44 -4.64 -28.63
C ASP A 234 16.92 -4.88 -28.88
N ALA A 235 17.41 -6.06 -28.50
CA ALA A 235 18.78 -6.44 -28.80
C ALA A 235 19.04 -6.50 -30.32
N VAL A 236 18.08 -7.02 -31.10
CA VAL A 236 18.15 -7.02 -32.56
C VAL A 236 18.12 -5.61 -33.13
N SER A 237 17.24 -4.73 -32.61
CA SER A 237 17.18 -3.33 -33.00
C SER A 237 18.49 -2.59 -32.72
N LYS A 238 19.10 -2.81 -31.54
CA LYS A 238 20.42 -2.27 -31.18
C LYS A 238 21.51 -2.77 -32.13
N PHE A 239 21.51 -4.07 -32.44
CA PHE A 239 22.44 -4.65 -33.41
C PHE A 239 22.27 -4.03 -34.80
N TYR A 240 21.04 -3.93 -35.29
CA TYR A 240 20.73 -3.36 -36.60
C TYR A 240 21.18 -1.90 -36.70
N LYS A 241 20.89 -1.09 -35.67
CA LYS A 241 21.33 0.32 -35.63
C LYS A 241 22.85 0.44 -35.73
N LYS A 242 23.58 -0.46 -35.09
CA LYS A 242 25.06 -0.48 -35.05
C LYS A 242 25.70 -1.01 -36.33
N HIS A 243 25.16 -2.10 -36.88
CA HIS A 243 25.78 -2.84 -37.98
C HIS A 243 25.11 -2.64 -39.35
N LYS A 244 23.95 -1.98 -39.39
CA LYS A 244 23.15 -1.72 -40.59
C LYS A 244 22.84 -2.99 -41.40
N ARG A 245 22.67 -4.13 -40.72
CA ARG A 245 22.26 -5.42 -41.27
C ARG A 245 21.50 -6.27 -40.25
N CYS A 246 20.68 -7.21 -40.69
CA CYS A 246 20.01 -8.13 -39.76
C CYS A 246 21.04 -9.06 -39.10
N PRO A 247 20.97 -9.28 -37.77
CA PRO A 247 21.74 -10.33 -37.12
C PRO A 247 21.20 -11.71 -37.51
N ASN A 248 22.09 -12.70 -37.61
CA ASN A 248 21.66 -14.10 -37.57
C ASN A 248 21.36 -14.53 -36.12
N GLU A 249 20.81 -15.74 -35.97
CA GLU A 249 20.41 -16.31 -34.68
C GLU A 249 21.55 -16.31 -33.64
N VAL A 250 22.79 -16.62 -34.05
CA VAL A 250 23.95 -16.66 -33.15
C VAL A 250 24.37 -15.25 -32.74
N GLU A 251 24.35 -14.30 -33.66
CA GLU A 251 24.70 -12.91 -33.40
C GLU A 251 23.69 -12.24 -32.46
N ALA A 252 22.40 -12.49 -32.63
CA ALA A 252 21.36 -11.99 -31.73
C ALA A 252 21.53 -12.54 -30.30
N TRP A 253 21.85 -13.83 -30.17
CA TRP A 253 22.18 -14.42 -28.87
C TRP A 253 23.42 -13.79 -28.24
N MET A 254 24.47 -13.57 -29.02
CA MET A 254 25.71 -12.96 -28.54
C MET A 254 25.50 -11.51 -28.13
N GLN A 255 24.71 -10.74 -28.89
CA GLN A 255 24.35 -9.36 -28.54
C GLN A 255 23.64 -9.32 -27.18
N LEU A 256 22.67 -10.19 -26.94
CA LEU A 256 21.97 -10.27 -25.64
C LEU A 256 22.89 -10.63 -24.46
N ARG A 257 23.92 -11.43 -24.70
CA ARG A 257 24.85 -11.85 -23.64
C ARG A 257 25.91 -10.80 -23.33
N ILE A 258 26.43 -10.13 -24.37
CA ILE A 258 27.55 -9.20 -24.24
C ILE A 258 27.05 -7.81 -23.86
N ASP A 259 25.96 -7.38 -24.49
CA ASP A 259 25.45 -6.01 -24.41
C ASP A 259 23.90 -6.03 -24.46
N PRO A 260 23.27 -6.58 -23.40
CA PRO A 260 21.81 -6.59 -23.30
C PRO A 260 21.24 -5.17 -23.22
N PRO A 261 19.97 -4.96 -23.63
CA PRO A 261 19.33 -3.68 -23.41
C PRO A 261 19.15 -3.41 -21.91
N GLU A 262 19.73 -2.30 -21.43
CA GLU A 262 19.82 -1.95 -20.00
C GLU A 262 18.46 -1.85 -19.31
N ALA A 263 17.43 -1.46 -20.05
CA ALA A 263 16.07 -1.28 -19.55
C ALA A 263 15.47 -2.52 -18.88
N TYR A 264 15.97 -3.72 -19.20
CA TYR A 264 15.43 -5.00 -18.72
C TYR A 264 16.19 -5.61 -17.56
N GLY A 265 17.25 -4.94 -17.04
CA GLY A 265 17.98 -5.43 -15.87
C GLY A 265 18.60 -6.82 -16.06
N ILE A 266 18.92 -7.20 -17.30
CA ILE A 266 19.37 -8.55 -17.65
C ILE A 266 20.74 -8.83 -17.05
N ARG A 267 20.87 -9.98 -16.38
CA ARG A 267 22.12 -10.40 -15.74
C ARG A 267 22.64 -11.70 -16.35
N PRO A 268 23.95 -11.81 -16.62
CA PRO A 268 24.54 -13.07 -17.01
C PRO A 268 24.58 -14.05 -15.83
N GLY A 269 24.41 -15.34 -16.09
CA GLY A 269 24.50 -16.38 -15.07
C GLY A 269 24.64 -17.78 -15.65
N LYS A 270 24.34 -18.79 -14.83
CA LYS A 270 24.29 -20.20 -15.25
C LYS A 270 22.97 -20.82 -14.85
N HIS A 271 22.35 -21.59 -15.75
CA HIS A 271 21.15 -22.38 -15.48
C HIS A 271 21.40 -23.82 -15.93
N CYS A 272 21.26 -24.79 -15.02
CA CYS A 272 21.57 -26.20 -15.26
C CYS A 272 23.00 -26.44 -15.81
N GLY A 273 23.98 -25.66 -15.33
CA GLY A 273 25.38 -25.77 -15.74
C GLY A 273 25.74 -25.05 -17.05
N GLU A 274 24.75 -24.57 -17.81
CA GLU A 274 24.97 -23.85 -19.07
C GLU A 274 24.94 -22.32 -18.88
N PRO A 275 25.67 -21.55 -19.70
CA PRO A 275 25.55 -20.09 -19.70
C PRO A 275 24.14 -19.63 -20.08
N ALA A 276 23.56 -18.80 -19.23
CA ALA A 276 22.22 -18.25 -19.39
C ALA A 276 22.21 -16.75 -19.08
N ILE A 277 21.13 -16.07 -19.47
CA ILE A 277 20.83 -14.71 -19.03
C ILE A 277 19.54 -14.73 -18.21
N PHE A 278 19.43 -13.84 -17.24
CA PHE A 278 18.31 -13.77 -16.30
C PHE A 278 17.62 -12.43 -16.41
N MET A 279 16.30 -12.48 -16.46
CA MET A 279 15.41 -11.33 -16.28
C MET A 279 14.54 -11.70 -15.08
N ASP A 280 14.76 -11.01 -13.96
CA ASP A 280 14.28 -11.42 -12.64
C ASP A 280 14.64 -12.88 -12.32
N GLU A 281 13.66 -13.73 -12.03
CA GLU A 281 13.85 -15.17 -11.75
C GLU A 281 13.79 -16.05 -13.01
N GLN A 282 13.50 -15.46 -14.16
CA GLN A 282 13.37 -16.22 -15.41
C GLN A 282 14.72 -16.39 -16.08
N ALA A 283 15.15 -17.64 -16.23
CA ALA A 283 16.36 -17.98 -16.98
C ALA A 283 16.06 -18.14 -18.47
N LEU A 284 16.89 -17.53 -19.33
CA LEU A 284 16.94 -17.81 -20.75
C LEU A 284 18.29 -18.43 -21.11
N GLY A 285 18.29 -19.75 -21.28
CA GLY A 285 19.42 -20.49 -21.85
C GLY A 285 19.44 -20.42 -23.39
N LYS A 286 20.59 -20.73 -23.99
CA LYS A 286 20.79 -20.68 -25.45
C LYS A 286 19.76 -21.50 -26.22
N ARG A 287 19.46 -22.73 -25.77
CA ARG A 287 18.48 -23.62 -26.42
C ARG A 287 17.06 -23.02 -26.42
N THR A 288 16.65 -22.45 -25.30
CA THR A 288 15.35 -21.79 -25.14
C THR A 288 15.27 -20.53 -26.00
N PHE A 289 16.35 -19.75 -26.05
CA PHE A 289 16.47 -18.59 -26.95
C PHE A 289 16.29 -19.02 -28.41
N MET A 290 16.99 -20.06 -28.88
CA MET A 290 16.86 -20.55 -30.26
C MET A 290 15.40 -20.95 -30.61
N GLY A 291 14.73 -21.63 -29.67
CA GLY A 291 13.31 -21.97 -29.83
C GLY A 291 12.40 -20.74 -29.94
N ARG A 292 12.67 -19.70 -29.14
CA ARG A 292 11.96 -18.41 -29.21
C ARG A 292 12.26 -17.68 -30.52
N TRP A 293 13.53 -17.58 -30.90
CA TRP A 293 14.00 -16.92 -32.12
C TRP A 293 13.30 -17.44 -33.37
N LYS A 294 13.26 -18.76 -33.54
CA LYS A 294 12.54 -19.38 -34.66
C LYS A 294 11.07 -19.01 -34.66
N ARG A 295 10.38 -19.07 -33.51
CA ARG A 295 8.96 -18.69 -33.43
C ARG A 295 8.71 -17.25 -33.85
N TYR A 296 9.60 -16.33 -33.48
CA TYR A 296 9.43 -14.90 -33.78
C TYR A 296 9.82 -14.52 -35.22
N THR A 297 10.64 -15.35 -35.88
CA THR A 297 11.13 -15.06 -37.24
C THR A 297 10.46 -15.89 -38.35
N THR A 298 9.82 -17.01 -38.01
CA THR A 298 9.19 -17.91 -39.00
C THR A 298 7.75 -17.52 -39.36
N GLN A 299 7.08 -16.65 -38.58
CA GLN A 299 5.69 -16.24 -38.83
C GLN A 299 5.56 -15.06 -39.83
N ARG A 300 6.39 -15.03 -40.87
CA ARG A 300 6.22 -14.08 -41.99
C ARG A 300 5.28 -14.63 -43.05
#